data_AF-A0A6B3I6S6-F1
#
_entry.id   AF-A0A6B3I6S6-F1
#
_cell.length_a   1.000
_cell.length_b   1.000
_cell.length_c   1.000
_cell.angle_alpha   90.00
_cell.angle_beta   90.00
_cell.angle_gamma   90.00
#
_symmetry.space_group_name_H-M   'P 1'
#
loop_
_entity.id
_entity.type
_entity.pdbx_description
1 polymer ?
#
loop_
_entity_poly.entity_id
_entity_poly.type
_entity_poly.pdbx_seq_one_letter_code
_entity_poly.pdbx_strand_id
1 'polypeptide(L)'
;PETADRMVFDLDPGSPATVVQCCAVALWLRERLAADGLFAYGKTSGSKGLHLLVPLEPTPSAEVSAYAKRLAVEAESALPELALHRMKRALRPGKVFVDFSQNS
;
A
#
# COMPACT_ATOMS: atom_id res chain seq x y z
N PRO A 1 -18.59 6.11 -1.34
CA PRO A 1 -19.00 6.60 -2.68
C PRO A 1 -18.92 5.45 -3.68
N GLU A 2 -19.80 5.39 -4.68
CA GLU A 2 -19.77 4.30 -5.68
C GLU A 2 -18.55 4.40 -6.62
N THR A 3 -17.97 5.58 -6.73
CA THR A 3 -16.77 5.86 -7.51
C THR A 3 -15.66 6.47 -6.66
N ALA A 4 -14.42 6.20 -7.05
CA ALA A 4 -13.20 6.73 -6.47
C ALA A 4 -12.41 7.52 -7.53
N ASP A 5 -11.84 8.63 -7.10
CA ASP A 5 -10.94 9.50 -7.89
C ASP A 5 -9.45 9.27 -7.54
N ARG A 6 -9.19 8.33 -6.63
CA ARG A 6 -7.86 7.97 -6.16
C ARG A 6 -7.85 6.58 -5.53
N MET A 7 -6.67 6.00 -5.52
CA MET A 7 -6.32 4.84 -4.71
C MET A 7 -5.28 5.22 -3.65
N VAL A 8 -5.36 4.60 -2.48
CA VAL A 8 -4.45 4.85 -1.35
C VAL A 8 -3.91 3.52 -0.81
N PHE A 9 -2.61 3.48 -0.55
CA PHE A 9 -1.99 2.47 0.31
C PHE A 9 -1.48 3.16 1.58
N ASP A 10 -1.86 2.65 2.75
CA ASP A 10 -1.30 3.09 4.03
C ASP A 10 -0.28 2.06 4.50
N LEU A 11 0.97 2.51 4.64
CA LEU A 11 2.10 1.66 4.95
C LEU A 11 2.52 1.86 6.41
N ASP A 12 2.17 0.88 7.22
CA ASP A 12 2.36 0.88 8.66
C ASP A 12 3.53 -0.01 9.08
N PRO A 13 4.61 0.54 9.66
CA PRO A 13 5.72 -0.29 10.10
C PRO A 13 5.41 -0.98 11.42
N GLY A 14 5.61 -2.30 11.47
CA GLY A 14 5.59 -3.09 12.69
C GLY A 14 6.98 -3.15 13.34
N SER A 15 7.08 -2.69 14.59
CA SER A 15 8.35 -2.68 15.34
C SER A 15 9.13 -4.01 15.21
N PRO A 16 10.45 -3.98 14.94
CA PRO A 16 11.33 -2.81 14.90
C PRO A 16 11.38 -2.07 13.55
N ALA A 17 10.53 -2.42 12.58
CA ALA A 17 10.47 -1.66 11.33
C ALA A 17 10.08 -0.20 11.58
N THR A 18 10.50 0.67 10.67
CA THR A 18 10.31 2.12 10.71
C THR A 18 9.83 2.62 9.36
N VAL A 19 9.64 3.93 9.23
CA VAL A 19 9.36 4.58 7.95
C VAL A 19 10.36 4.23 6.85
N VAL A 20 11.61 3.87 7.18
CA VAL A 20 12.61 3.43 6.19
C VAL A 20 12.17 2.15 5.48
N GLN A 21 11.65 1.17 6.22
CA GLN A 21 11.08 -0.04 5.64
C GLN A 21 9.82 0.28 4.82
N CYS A 22 8.98 1.21 5.29
CA CYS A 22 7.84 1.68 4.50
C CYS A 22 8.29 2.26 3.17
N CYS A 23 9.34 3.09 3.13
CA CYS A 23 9.87 3.66 1.89
C CYS A 23 10.30 2.58 0.90
N ALA A 24 10.96 1.51 1.36
CA ALA A 24 11.36 0.40 0.50
C ALA A 24 10.14 -0.31 -0.13
N VAL A 25 9.10 -0.58 0.67
CA VAL A 25 7.83 -1.15 0.15
C VAL A 25 7.12 -0.18 -0.80
N ALA A 26 7.13 1.13 -0.49
CA ALA A 26 6.53 2.15 -1.33
C ALA A 26 7.21 2.28 -2.69
N LEU A 27 8.54 2.15 -2.74
CA LEU A 27 9.30 2.18 -3.99
C LEU A 27 8.95 0.98 -4.88
N TRP A 28 8.85 -0.21 -4.29
CA TRP A 28 8.41 -1.39 -5.03
C TRP A 28 6.98 -1.23 -5.55
N LEU A 29 6.04 -0.77 -4.70
CA LEU A 29 4.65 -0.52 -5.12
C LEU A 29 4.60 0.51 -6.25
N ARG A 30 5.41 1.57 -6.18
CA ARG A 30 5.48 2.61 -7.21
C ARG A 30 5.97 2.05 -8.55
N GLU A 31 7.00 1.20 -8.55
CA GLU A 31 7.48 0.53 -9.78
C GLU A 31 6.43 -0.41 -10.35
N ARG A 32 5.77 -1.18 -9.49
CA ARG A 32 4.70 -2.10 -9.88
C ARG A 32 3.49 -1.36 -10.47
N LEU A 33 3.09 -0.24 -9.87
CA LEU A 33 2.04 0.64 -10.38
C LEU A 33 2.43 1.26 -11.73
N ALA A 34 3.69 1.67 -11.88
CA ALA A 34 4.19 2.24 -13.13
C ALA A 34 4.15 1.23 -14.29
N ALA A 35 4.33 -0.07 -14.01
CA ALA A 35 4.17 -1.13 -15.03
C ALA A 35 2.74 -1.21 -15.57
N ASP A 36 1.74 -0.79 -14.79
CA ASP A 36 0.32 -0.70 -15.21
C ASP A 36 -0.04 0.73 -15.69
N GLY A 37 0.95 1.61 -15.87
CA GLY A 37 0.76 2.99 -16.35
C GLY A 37 0.26 3.97 -15.28
N LEU A 38 0.30 3.60 -14.01
CA LEU A 38 -0.18 4.42 -12.90
C LEU A 38 0.96 5.16 -12.20
N PHE A 39 0.73 6.43 -11.86
CA PHE A 39 1.68 7.25 -11.12
C PHE A 39 1.30 7.36 -9.65
N ALA A 40 2.29 7.22 -8.77
CA ALA A 40 2.08 7.21 -7.33
C ALA A 40 2.89 8.30 -6.61
N TYR A 41 2.28 8.91 -5.60
CA TYR A 41 2.83 10.00 -4.80
C TYR A 41 2.94 9.59 -3.34
N GLY A 42 4.15 9.64 -2.79
CA GLY A 42 4.40 9.37 -1.38
C GLY A 42 4.13 10.58 -0.51
N LYS A 43 3.47 10.38 0.62
CA LYS A 43 3.23 11.38 1.67
C LYS A 43 3.50 10.75 3.03
N THR A 44 4.22 11.43 3.92
CA THR A 44 4.35 10.97 5.31
C THR A 44 2.99 11.00 6.02
N SER A 45 2.68 9.99 6.85
CA SER A 45 1.37 9.93 7.51
C SER A 45 1.21 10.96 8.64
N GLY A 46 2.31 11.59 9.07
CA GLY A 46 2.36 12.43 10.28
C GLY A 46 2.52 11.63 11.57
N SER A 47 2.64 10.30 11.47
CA SER A 47 2.90 9.40 12.59
C SER A 47 4.12 8.52 12.28
N LYS A 48 3.96 7.20 12.22
CA LYS A 48 5.07 6.24 12.05
C LYS A 48 5.31 5.78 10.60
N GLY A 49 4.32 5.96 9.73
CA GLY A 49 4.27 5.36 8.40
C GLY A 49 4.22 6.37 7.25
N LEU A 50 3.78 5.88 6.09
CA LEU A 50 3.58 6.70 4.90
C LEU A 50 2.34 6.27 4.12
N HIS A 51 1.73 7.22 3.42
CA HIS A 51 0.69 6.95 2.44
C HIS A 51 1.26 7.02 1.03
N LEU A 52 0.82 6.12 0.17
CA LEU A 52 1.05 6.17 -1.26
C LEU A 52 -0.28 6.44 -1.96
N LEU A 53 -0.39 7.58 -2.64
CA LEU A 53 -1.61 8.02 -3.32
C LEU A 53 -1.45 7.90 -4.84
N VAL A 54 -2.48 7.39 -5.51
CA VAL A 54 -2.54 7.25 -6.96
C VAL A 54 -3.79 7.99 -7.45
N PRO A 55 -3.67 9.10 -8.18
CA PRO A 55 -4.83 9.74 -8.80
C PRO A 55 -5.41 8.83 -9.88
N LEU A 56 -6.73 8.77 -9.98
CA LEU A 56 -7.46 7.96 -10.95
C LEU A 56 -8.54 8.82 -11.62
N GLU A 57 -8.85 8.48 -12.86
CA GLU A 57 -10.15 8.87 -13.42
C GLU A 57 -11.27 8.24 -12.58
N PRO A 58 -12.47 8.85 -12.50
CA PRO A 58 -13.58 8.30 -11.74
C PRO A 58 -13.86 6.83 -12.09
N THR A 59 -13.53 5.94 -11.16
CA THR A 59 -13.55 4.48 -11.34
C THR A 59 -14.41 3.85 -10.26
N PRO A 60 -15.17 2.76 -10.51
CA PRO A 60 -15.94 2.09 -9.47
C PRO A 60 -15.07 1.71 -8.27
N SER A 61 -15.46 2.11 -7.06
CA SER A 61 -14.67 1.90 -5.83
C SER A 61 -14.35 0.42 -5.58
N ALA A 62 -15.27 -0.48 -5.97
CA ALA A 62 -15.08 -1.92 -5.87
C ALA A 62 -13.90 -2.42 -6.73
N GLU A 63 -13.70 -1.86 -7.93
CA GLU A 63 -12.59 -2.20 -8.82
C GLU A 63 -11.26 -1.70 -8.23
N VAL A 64 -11.25 -0.45 -7.74
CA VAL A 64 -10.08 0.14 -7.07
C VAL A 64 -9.69 -0.68 -5.83
N SER A 65 -10.65 -1.05 -4.99
CA SER A 65 -10.44 -1.92 -3.83
C SER A 65 -9.86 -3.28 -4.22
N ALA A 66 -10.40 -3.93 -5.25
CA ALA A 66 -9.94 -5.23 -5.71
C ALA A 66 -8.49 -5.16 -6.25
N TYR A 67 -8.19 -4.11 -7.01
CA TYR A 67 -6.86 -3.86 -7.55
C TYR A 67 -5.83 -3.56 -6.45
N ALA A 68 -6.17 -2.69 -5.50
CA ALA A 68 -5.31 -2.39 -4.36
C ALA A 68 -4.99 -3.64 -3.52
N LYS A 69 -6.02 -4.47 -3.25
CA LYS A 69 -5.83 -5.75 -2.56
C LYS A 69 -4.88 -6.68 -3.32
N ARG A 70 -5.04 -6.79 -4.64
CA ARG A 70 -4.15 -7.60 -5.49
C ARG A 70 -2.69 -7.14 -5.36
N LEU A 71 -2.44 -5.83 -5.46
CA LEU A 71 -1.10 -5.28 -5.33
C LEU A 71 -0.49 -5.50 -3.93
N ALA A 72 -1.28 -5.43 -2.86
CA ALA A 72 -0.79 -5.74 -1.52
C ALA A 72 -0.37 -7.22 -1.39
N VAL A 73 -1.12 -8.15 -1.99
CA VAL A 73 -0.76 -9.59 -2.03
C VAL A 73 0.51 -9.82 -2.86
N GLU A 74 0.64 -9.14 -4.00
CA GLU A 74 1.84 -9.20 -4.83
C GLU A 74 3.06 -8.64 -4.09
N ALA A 75 2.91 -7.54 -3.34
CA ALA A 75 3.99 -6.96 -2.53
C ALA A 75 4.47 -7.92 -1.45
N GLU A 76 3.57 -8.60 -0.72
CA GLU A 76 3.95 -9.65 0.24
C GLU A 76 4.66 -10.83 -0.45
N SER A 77 4.25 -11.19 -1.67
CA SER A 77 4.88 -12.29 -2.42
C SER A 77 6.29 -11.92 -2.91
N ALA A 78 6.48 -10.68 -3.36
CA ALA A 78 7.77 -10.18 -3.86
C ALA A 78 8.74 -9.83 -2.74
N LEU A 79 8.23 -9.35 -1.60
CA LEU A 79 9.00 -8.88 -0.46
C LEU A 79 8.56 -9.59 0.84
N PRO A 80 8.63 -10.93 0.94
CA PRO A 80 8.04 -11.70 2.03
C PRO A 80 8.61 -11.35 3.41
N GLU A 81 9.86 -10.88 3.48
CA GLU A 81 10.52 -10.47 4.72
C GLU A 81 10.19 -9.03 5.13
N LEU A 82 9.55 -8.25 4.26
CA LEU A 82 9.40 -6.80 4.43
C LEU A 82 7.94 -6.33 4.34
N ALA A 83 7.09 -6.98 3.54
CA ALA A 83 5.69 -6.60 3.33
C ALA A 83 4.71 -7.63 3.90
N LEU A 84 3.54 -7.15 4.30
CA LEU A 84 2.44 -7.96 4.82
C LEU A 84 1.10 -7.32 4.41
N HIS A 85 0.22 -8.04 3.72
CA HIS A 85 -1.13 -7.56 3.38
C HIS A 85 -2.19 -7.95 4.41
N ARG A 86 -1.85 -8.86 5.34
CA ARG A 86 -2.79 -9.42 6.31
C ARG A 86 -2.87 -8.56 7.57
N MET A 87 -4.08 -8.32 8.05
CA MET A 87 -4.31 -7.49 9.26
C MET A 87 -3.74 -8.10 10.55
N LYS A 88 -3.43 -9.40 10.60
CA LYS A 88 -2.99 -10.11 11.82
C LYS A 88 -1.74 -9.47 12.43
N ARG A 89 -1.90 -8.72 13.51
CA ARG A 89 -0.82 -7.99 14.21
C ARG A 89 0.36 -8.87 14.62
N ALA A 90 0.11 -10.13 14.95
CA ALA A 90 1.16 -11.09 15.32
C ALA A 90 2.18 -11.36 14.20
N LEU A 91 1.86 -11.06 12.93
CA LEU A 91 2.75 -11.24 11.78
C LEU A 91 3.54 -9.98 11.42
N ARG A 92 3.26 -8.85 12.08
CA ARG A 92 3.85 -7.54 11.77
C ARG A 92 5.27 -7.28 12.27
N PRO A 93 5.83 -7.96 13.30
CA PRO A 93 7.15 -7.59 13.79
C PRO A 93 8.21 -7.59 12.68
N GLY A 94 8.89 -6.45 12.50
CA GLY A 94 9.93 -6.26 11.48
C GLY A 94 9.42 -6.02 10.05
N LYS A 95 8.10 -6.04 9.82
CA LYS A 95 7.47 -5.91 8.50
C LYS A 95 6.62 -4.64 8.40
N VAL A 96 6.30 -4.27 7.17
CA VAL A 96 5.39 -3.20 6.81
C VAL A 96 4.04 -3.80 6.47
N PHE A 97 3.02 -3.40 7.20
CA PHE A 97 1.65 -3.69 6.84
C PHE A 97 1.22 -2.78 5.68
N VAL A 98 0.84 -3.38 4.56
CA VAL A 98 0.33 -2.71 3.37
C VAL A 98 -1.19 -2.70 3.44
N ASP A 99 -1.74 -1.64 4.04
CA ASP A 99 -3.18 -1.49 4.18
C ASP A 99 -3.80 -0.92 2.89
N PHE A 100 -4.67 -1.71 2.27
CA PHE A 100 -5.46 -1.36 1.09
C PHE A 100 -6.93 -1.08 1.43
N SER A 101 -7.35 -1.24 2.69
CA SER A 101 -8.76 -1.19 3.09
C SER A 101 -9.36 0.21 3.05
N GLN A 102 -8.54 1.25 2.95
CA GLN A 102 -9.00 2.64 2.77
C GLN A 102 -9.67 2.90 1.41
N ASN A 103 -9.63 1.94 0.48
CA ASN A 103 -10.24 2.05 -0.85
C ASN A 103 -11.68 1.51 -0.91
N SER A 104 -12.21 0.99 0.20
CA SER A 104 -13.55 0.38 0.28
C SER A 104 -14.68 1.40 0.37
#